data_AF-A0A4Q2ISP8-F1
#
_entry.id   AF-A0A4Q2ISP8-F1
#
_cell.length_a   1.000
_cell.length_b   1.000
_cell.length_c   1.000
_cell.angle_alpha   90.00
_cell.angle_beta   90.00
_cell.angle_gamma   90.00
#
_symmetry.space_group_name_H-M   'P 1'
#
loop_
_entity.id
_entity.type
_entity.pdbx_description
1 polymer ?
#
loop_
_entity_poly.entity_id
_entity_poly.type
_entity_poly.pdbx_seq_one_letter_code
_entity_poly.pdbx_strand_id
1 'polypeptide(L)'
;MAKQSKAQKDTMERVLHEFKEGDLESGSGRKVKNRKQAVAIALSEAGASNQQSPSENKRRLAQIKRRERGGGNGGSDGPTKAELYEKAKKQDVPGRSKMSKAQLEKAVG
;
A
#
# COMPACT_ATOMS: atom_id res chain seq x y z
N MET A 1 29.26 -0.62 4.66
CA MET A 1 27.94 -0.38 4.03
C MET A 1 27.41 0.96 4.50
N ALA A 2 26.84 1.76 3.60
CA ALA A 2 26.11 2.97 4.02
C ALA A 2 24.94 2.56 4.91
N LYS A 3 24.74 3.28 6.02
CA LYS A 3 23.59 3.06 6.90
C LYS A 3 22.32 3.48 6.16
N GLN A 4 21.25 2.70 6.31
CA GLN A 4 19.94 3.04 5.75
C GLN A 4 19.44 4.37 6.33
N SER A 5 18.88 5.22 5.47
CA SER A 5 18.28 6.49 5.87
C SER A 5 16.97 6.27 6.66
N LYS A 6 16.50 7.31 7.37
CA LYS A 6 15.25 7.24 8.14
C LYS A 6 14.06 6.85 7.24
N ALA A 7 13.93 7.47 6.07
CA ALA A 7 12.86 7.16 5.13
C ALA A 7 12.84 5.69 4.67
N GLN A 8 14.02 5.09 4.52
CA GLN A 8 14.15 3.67 4.16
C GLN A 8 13.74 2.77 5.32
N LYS A 9 14.15 3.10 6.55
CA LYS A 9 13.74 2.38 7.76
C LYS A 9 12.23 2.43 7.96
N ASP A 10 11.62 3.61 7.82
CA ASP A 10 10.18 3.79 7.97
C ASP A 10 9.38 2.92 6.96
N THR A 11 9.85 2.85 5.71
CA THR A 11 9.22 1.97 4.70
C THR A 11 9.43 0.50 5.00
N MET A 12 10.62 0.09 5.46
CA MET A 12 10.84 -1.30 5.90
C MET A 12 9.96 -1.67 7.08
N GLU A 13 9.83 -0.79 8.07
CA GLU A 13 9.00 -0.98 9.25
C GLU A 13 7.54 -1.18 8.84
N ARG A 14 7.01 -0.33 7.96
CA ARG A 14 5.65 -0.47 7.42
C ARG A 14 5.41 -1.85 6.79
N VAL A 15 6.27 -2.26 5.86
CA VAL A 15 6.11 -3.54 5.16
C VAL A 15 6.18 -4.72 6.12
N LEU A 16 7.09 -4.66 7.10
CA LEU A 16 7.22 -5.71 8.11
C LEU A 16 6.05 -5.71 9.10
N HIS A 17 5.45 -4.55 9.35
CA HIS A 17 4.21 -4.43 10.12
C HIS A 17 3.05 -5.09 9.37
N GLU A 18 2.84 -4.79 8.08
CA GLU A 18 1.85 -5.46 7.24
C GLU A 18 2.05 -6.98 7.20
N PHE A 19 3.30 -7.45 7.17
CA PHE A 19 3.59 -8.89 7.27
C PHE A 19 3.21 -9.47 8.63
N LYS A 20 3.49 -8.74 9.72
CA LYS A 20 3.15 -9.15 11.08
C LYS A 20 1.64 -9.27 11.28
N GLU A 21 0.87 -8.37 10.68
CA GLU A 21 -0.60 -8.40 10.68
C GLU A 21 -1.19 -9.45 9.70
N GLY A 22 -0.36 -10.04 8.82
CA GLY A 22 -0.80 -11.03 7.84
C GLY A 22 -1.40 -10.42 6.56
N ASP A 23 -1.26 -9.10 6.39
CA ASP A 23 -1.84 -8.36 5.28
C ASP A 23 -0.90 -8.22 4.09
N LEU A 24 0.41 -8.39 4.27
CA LEU A 24 1.39 -8.23 3.20
C LEU A 24 1.11 -9.17 2.02
N GLU A 25 1.01 -8.58 0.83
CA GLU A 25 0.81 -9.27 -0.43
C GLU A 25 2.07 -9.22 -1.30
N SER A 26 2.27 -10.29 -2.06
CA SER A 26 3.26 -10.32 -3.13
C SER A 26 2.74 -9.60 -4.38
N GLY A 27 3.61 -9.34 -5.35
CA GLY A 27 3.19 -8.77 -6.64
C GLY A 27 2.18 -9.62 -7.44
N SER A 28 1.94 -10.86 -7.02
CA SER A 28 0.89 -11.74 -7.59
C SER A 28 -0.46 -11.68 -6.84
N GLY A 29 -0.59 -10.81 -5.82
CA GLY A 29 -1.77 -10.71 -4.96
C GLY A 29 -1.89 -11.80 -3.90
N ARG A 30 -0.95 -12.77 -3.85
CA ARG A 30 -0.94 -13.80 -2.80
C ARG A 30 -0.34 -13.26 -1.52
N LYS A 31 -0.95 -13.58 -0.37
CA LYS A 31 -0.41 -13.28 0.96
C LYS A 31 0.99 -13.88 1.14
N VAL A 32 1.89 -13.08 1.70
CA VAL A 32 3.27 -13.47 2.00
C VAL A 32 3.26 -14.27 3.30
N LYS A 33 3.71 -15.52 3.22
CA LYS A 33 3.70 -16.44 4.38
C LYS A 33 5.06 -16.54 5.07
N ASN A 34 6.15 -16.20 4.37
CA ASN A 34 7.50 -16.41 4.88
C ASN A 34 8.21 -15.07 5.15
N ARG A 35 8.90 -15.00 6.29
CA ARG A 35 9.58 -13.77 6.76
C ARG A 35 10.72 -13.33 5.83
N LYS A 36 11.41 -14.28 5.19
CA LYS A 36 12.51 -13.97 4.26
C LYS A 36 12.01 -13.18 3.05
N GLN A 37 10.87 -13.57 2.49
CA GLN A 37 10.21 -12.87 1.40
C GLN A 37 9.69 -11.51 1.83
N ALA A 38 9.12 -11.40 3.04
CA ALA A 38 8.73 -10.11 3.60
C ALA A 38 9.92 -9.14 3.71
N VAL A 39 11.08 -9.63 4.19
CA VAL A 39 12.32 -8.84 4.22
C VAL A 39 12.80 -8.46 2.82
N ALA A 40 12.71 -9.36 1.84
CA ALA A 40 13.09 -9.05 0.46
C ALA A 40 12.19 -7.97 -0.15
N ILE A 41 10.88 -8.02 0.09
CA ILE A 41 9.92 -7.00 -0.33
C ILE A 41 10.23 -5.68 0.37
N ALA A 42 10.46 -5.69 1.68
CA ALA A 42 10.80 -4.50 2.46
C ALA A 42 12.06 -3.81 1.94
N LEU A 43 13.12 -4.57 1.63
CA LEU A 43 14.36 -4.04 1.04
C LEU A 43 14.12 -3.48 -0.36
N SER A 44 13.27 -4.13 -1.16
CA SER A 44 12.92 -3.67 -2.50
C SER A 44 12.13 -2.35 -2.46
N GLU A 45 11.08 -2.27 -1.63
CA GLU A 45 10.26 -1.05 -1.48
C GLU A 45 11.04 0.12 -0.87
N ALA A 46 11.92 -0.18 0.08
CA ALA A 46 12.79 0.82 0.69
C ALA A 46 13.94 1.27 -0.24
N GLY A 47 14.09 0.70 -1.44
CA GLY A 47 15.22 1.02 -2.31
C GLY A 47 16.57 0.71 -1.65
N ALA A 48 16.61 -0.38 -0.88
CA ALA A 48 17.79 -0.87 -0.16
C ALA A 48 18.27 -2.22 -0.71
N SER A 49 17.70 -2.67 -1.83
CA SER A 49 18.05 -3.94 -2.47
C SER A 49 19.45 -3.88 -3.08
N ASN A 50 20.19 -4.97 -2.93
CA ASN A 50 21.47 -5.17 -3.62
C ASN A 50 21.30 -5.68 -5.07
N GLN A 51 20.07 -5.98 -5.49
CA GLN A 51 19.75 -6.48 -6.83
C GLN A 51 19.45 -5.35 -7.83
N GLN A 52 19.37 -4.09 -7.39
CA GLN A 52 19.02 -2.94 -8.22
C GLN A 52 20.11 -1.88 -8.17
N SER A 53 20.22 -1.09 -9.23
CA SER A 53 21.18 0.04 -9.24
C SER A 53 20.79 1.13 -8.22
N PRO A 54 21.74 1.95 -7.76
CA PRO A 54 21.44 3.06 -6.83
C PRO A 54 20.35 4.01 -7.35
N SER A 55 20.34 4.27 -8.66
CA SER A 55 19.35 5.12 -9.32
C SER A 55 17.95 4.51 -9.29
N GLU A 56 17.82 3.20 -9.57
CA GLU A 56 16.54 2.49 -9.49
C GLU A 56 16.02 2.41 -8.06
N ASN A 57 16.90 2.12 -7.11
CA ASN A 57 16.59 2.12 -5.68
C ASN A 57 16.03 3.48 -5.23
N LYS A 58 16.69 4.58 -5.61
CA LYS A 58 16.22 5.95 -5.32
C LYS A 58 14.88 6.24 -5.96
N ARG A 59 14.69 5.85 -7.23
CA ARG A 59 13.43 6.03 -7.96
C ARG A 59 12.29 5.26 -7.30
N ARG A 60 12.52 4.01 -6.90
CA ARG A 60 11.53 3.14 -6.26
C ARG A 60 11.10 3.69 -4.91
N LEU A 61 12.05 4.05 -4.05
CA LEU A 61 11.76 4.69 -2.77
C LEU A 61 10.95 5.99 -2.95
N ALA A 62 11.32 6.82 -3.93
CA ALA A 62 10.58 8.06 -4.23
C ALA A 62 9.14 7.79 -4.70
N GLN A 63 8.93 6.75 -5.52
CA GLN A 63 7.62 6.31 -5.97
C GLN A 63 6.75 5.83 -4.80
N ILE A 64 7.29 4.98 -3.92
CA ILE A 64 6.60 4.49 -2.73
C ILE A 64 6.25 5.65 -1.79
N LYS A 65 7.19 6.55 -1.49
CA LYS A 65 6.93 7.73 -0.65
C LYS A 65 5.91 8.67 -1.26
N ARG A 66 5.89 8.84 -2.59
CA ARG A 66 4.85 9.63 -3.27
C ARG A 66 3.47 8.98 -3.09
N ARG A 67 3.38 7.64 -3.21
CA ARG A 67 2.15 6.89 -2.96
C ARG A 67 1.69 7.05 -1.51
N GLU A 68 2.61 6.94 -0.55
CA GLU A 68 2.32 7.11 0.89
C GLU A 68 1.79 8.54 1.20
N ARG A 69 2.42 9.59 0.65
CA ARG A 69 1.97 10.99 0.84
C ARG A 69 0.66 11.31 0.14
N GLY A 70 0.38 10.64 -0.97
CA GLY A 70 -0.86 10.80 -1.74
C GLY A 70 -2.07 10.07 -1.14
N GLY A 71 -1.98 9.53 0.08
CA GLY A 71 -3.07 8.78 0.73
C GLY A 71 -3.23 7.35 0.22
N GLY A 72 -2.15 6.74 -0.27
CA GLY A 72 -2.21 5.47 -1.01
C GLY A 72 -2.67 4.27 -0.20
N ASN A 73 -3.95 3.94 -0.33
CA ASN A 73 -4.43 2.57 -0.32
C ASN A 73 -4.08 1.94 -1.67
N GLY A 74 -3.03 1.13 -1.73
CA GLY A 74 -2.65 0.40 -2.93
C GLY A 74 -3.62 -0.74 -3.20
N GLY A 75 -4.67 -0.48 -3.98
CA GLY A 75 -5.59 -1.53 -4.44
C GLY A 75 -6.78 -0.99 -5.23
N SER A 76 -6.75 -1.26 -6.54
CA SER A 76 -7.77 -0.98 -7.57
C SER A 76 -7.78 0.47 -8.07
N ASP A 77 -7.83 0.64 -9.39
CA ASP A 77 -8.00 1.87 -10.18
C ASP A 77 -9.30 2.65 -9.88
N GLY A 78 -9.67 2.84 -8.60
CA GLY A 78 -10.93 3.45 -8.20
C GLY A 78 -10.94 3.93 -6.75
N PRO A 79 -11.96 4.75 -6.39
CA PRO A 79 -12.09 5.34 -5.07
C PRO A 79 -12.14 4.28 -3.95
N THR A 80 -11.54 4.61 -2.82
CA THR A 80 -11.55 3.79 -1.61
C THR A 80 -12.97 3.63 -1.07
N LYS A 81 -13.22 2.59 -0.26
CA LYS A 81 -14.52 2.40 0.40
C LYS A 81 -14.92 3.64 1.21
N ALA A 82 -13.96 4.32 1.84
CA ALA A 82 -14.20 5.54 2.60
C ALA A 82 -14.61 6.72 1.70
N GLU A 83 -13.93 6.93 0.58
CA GLU A 83 -14.31 7.96 -0.39
C GLU A 83 -15.69 7.69 -1.01
N LEU A 84 -15.96 6.43 -1.33
CA LEU A 84 -17.27 5.98 -1.80
C LEU A 84 -18.36 6.17 -0.73
N TYR A 85 -18.04 5.93 0.55
CA TYR A 85 -18.95 6.18 1.67
C TYR A 85 -19.26 7.66 1.84
N GLU A 86 -18.26 8.53 1.79
CA GLU A 86 -18.44 9.98 1.87
C GLU A 86 -19.24 10.51 0.68
N LYS A 87 -19.00 9.99 -0.53
CA LYS A 87 -19.80 10.32 -1.72
C LYS A 87 -21.26 9.86 -1.56
N ALA A 88 -21.48 8.66 -1.04
CA ALA A 88 -22.81 8.11 -0.75
C ALA A 88 -23.54 8.93 0.33
N LYS A 89 -22.81 9.42 1.33
CA LYS A 89 -23.35 10.32 2.36
C LYS A 89 -23.78 11.67 1.79
N LYS A 90 -22.98 12.25 0.88
CA LYS A 90 -23.34 13.51 0.18
C LYS A 90 -24.55 13.38 -0.75
N GLN A 91 -24.82 12.17 -1.24
CA GLN A 91 -25.95 11.85 -2.10
C GLN A 91 -27.14 11.25 -1.32
N ASP A 92 -27.07 11.22 0.02
CA ASP A 92 -28.09 10.65 0.89
C ASP A 92 -28.52 9.21 0.55
N VAL A 93 -27.57 8.39 0.09
CA VAL A 93 -27.83 6.99 -0.26
C VAL A 93 -28.29 6.22 0.99
N PRO A 94 -29.52 5.66 0.99
CA PRO A 94 -30.03 4.89 2.13
C PRO A 94 -29.28 3.57 2.26
N GLY A 95 -29.06 3.11 3.49
CA GLY A 95 -28.35 1.85 3.74
C GLY A 95 -26.84 1.88 3.43
N ARG A 96 -26.25 3.03 3.05
CA ARG A 96 -24.81 3.21 2.77
C ARG A 96 -23.87 2.59 3.81
N SER A 97 -24.22 2.65 5.10
CA SER A 97 -23.39 2.07 6.19
C SER A 97 -23.34 0.55 6.19
N LYS A 98 -24.27 -0.12 5.50
CA LYS A 98 -24.30 -1.58 5.34
C LYS A 98 -23.72 -2.04 3.99
N MET A 99 -23.38 -1.11 3.09
CA MET A 99 -22.90 -1.42 1.75
C MET A 99 -21.41 -1.79 1.73
N SER A 100 -21.05 -2.76 0.89
CA SER A 100 -19.66 -3.11 0.55
C SER A 100 -19.04 -2.06 -0.39
N LYS A 101 -17.71 -2.09 -0.61
CA LYS A 101 -17.02 -1.18 -1.55
C LYS A 101 -17.69 -1.20 -2.93
N ALA A 102 -17.92 -2.38 -3.48
CA ALA A 102 -18.56 -2.56 -4.79
C ALA A 102 -20.01 -2.06 -4.83
N GLN A 103 -20.77 -2.23 -3.73
CA GLN A 103 -22.15 -1.72 -3.64
C GLN A 103 -22.18 -0.19 -3.55
N LEU A 104 -21.26 0.40 -2.79
CA LEU A 104 -21.12 1.86 -2.73
C LEU A 104 -20.70 2.40 -4.10
N GLU A 105 -19.75 1.77 -4.78
CA GLU A 105 -19.29 2.16 -6.12
C GLU A 105 -20.42 2.18 -7.14
N LYS A 106 -21.27 1.16 -7.14
CA LYS A 106 -22.47 1.11 -8.00
C LYS A 106 -23.56 2.11 -7.60
N ALA A 107 -23.63 2.50 -6.33
CA ALA A 107 -24.65 3.42 -5.83
C ALA A 107 -24.28 4.90 -6.02
N VAL A 108 -22.98 5.22 -6.14
CA VAL A 108 -22.47 6.61 -6.27
C VAL A 108 -21.80 6.91 -7.61
N GLY A 109 -21.57 5.87 -8.42
CA GLY A 109 -21.12 5.96 -9.80
C GLY A 109 -22.29 6.26 -10.71
#